data_AF-A0A285XV61-F1
#
_entry.id   AF-A0A285XV61-F1
#
_cell.length_a   1.000
_cell.length_b   1.000
_cell.length_c   1.000
_cell.angle_alpha   90.00
_cell.angle_beta   90.00
_cell.angle_gamma   90.00
#
_symmetry.space_group_name_H-M   'P 1'
#
loop_
_entity.id
_entity.type
_entity.pdbx_description
1 polymer ?
#
loop_
_entity_poly.entity_id
_entity_poly.type
_entity_poly.pdbx_seq_one_letter_code
_entity_poly.pdbx_strand_id
1 'polypeptide(L)'
;MSAVRRFVRDDRGMTLVELMVAMILTAIVLAAAAGFMVSAQKASVLSRAVNSNSREASNAMDEMGRMLRAATNNPLSSSAAGATGSAAATYQVGVQYASSTSVRFFAYVHLSYVAGTSLPEQPVEVQFTVDSAGRLVEQKWAGVADSTGNYWTFPISASASLPTAPSATRTMTTSAVNQVTFTYLDALGNTVSTASGAASDADLAKITSVRVTLLVGTGSGARAGNVSVTNTIAMPNLGGN
;
A
#
# COMPACT_ATOMS: atom_id res chain seq x y z
N MET A 1 84.07 -23.62 -12.19
CA MET A 1 82.74 -24.12 -11.78
C MET A 1 81.69 -23.48 -12.66
N SER A 2 81.25 -24.15 -13.72
CA SER A 2 80.22 -23.67 -14.64
C SER A 2 79.11 -24.72 -14.71
N ALA A 3 78.22 -24.68 -13.72
CA ALA A 3 76.99 -25.47 -13.70
C ALA A 3 75.85 -24.61 -14.23
N VAL A 4 75.81 -24.43 -15.55
CA VAL A 4 74.59 -24.05 -16.28
C VAL A 4 74.30 -25.21 -17.21
N ARG A 5 73.65 -26.24 -16.66
CA ARG A 5 73.04 -27.30 -17.46
C ARG A 5 71.56 -27.36 -17.11
N ARG A 6 70.77 -27.16 -18.18
CA ARG A 6 69.51 -27.85 -18.44
C ARG A 6 68.23 -27.16 -17.97
N PHE A 7 67.94 -26.00 -18.57
CA PHE A 7 66.61 -25.77 -19.15
C PHE A 7 66.67 -26.19 -20.62
N VAL A 8 66.77 -27.50 -20.86
CA VAL A 8 66.47 -28.02 -22.20
C VAL A 8 64.95 -27.93 -22.32
N ARG A 9 64.52 -26.95 -23.11
CA ARG A 9 63.18 -26.78 -23.65
C ARG A 9 62.64 -28.15 -24.10
N ASP A 10 61.65 -28.66 -23.38
CA ASP A 10 60.68 -29.60 -23.93
C ASP A 10 59.73 -28.79 -24.84
N ASP A 11 60.24 -28.31 -25.99
CA ASP A 11 59.39 -27.84 -27.10
C ASP A 11 58.90 -29.08 -27.86
N ARG A 12 58.11 -29.92 -27.20
CA ARG A 12 57.29 -30.92 -27.88
C ARG A 12 56.08 -30.17 -28.42
N GLY A 13 56.00 -30.02 -29.74
CA GLY A 13 54.87 -29.38 -30.41
C GLY A 13 53.55 -29.98 -29.94
N MET A 14 52.58 -29.11 -29.61
CA MET A 14 51.26 -29.53 -29.13
C MET A 14 50.63 -30.50 -30.13
N THR A 15 50.21 -31.66 -29.65
CA THR A 15 49.50 -32.62 -30.50
C THR A 15 48.12 -32.08 -30.86
N LEU A 16 47.60 -32.41 -32.04
CA LEU A 16 46.27 -31.98 -32.51
C LEU A 16 45.18 -32.38 -31.50
N VAL A 17 45.35 -33.54 -30.85
CA VAL A 17 44.49 -34.05 -29.79
C VAL A 17 44.55 -33.19 -28.52
N GLU A 18 45.72 -32.74 -28.07
CA GLU A 18 45.83 -31.84 -26.90
C GLU A 18 45.12 -30.51 -27.13
N LEU A 19 45.25 -29.94 -28.32
CA LEU A 19 44.60 -28.68 -28.66
C LEU A 19 43.07 -28.84 -28.66
N MET A 20 42.55 -29.97 -29.16
CA MET A 20 41.12 -30.28 -29.08
C MET A 20 40.64 -30.45 -27.63
N VAL A 21 41.37 -31.20 -26.81
CA VAL A 21 41.00 -31.39 -25.39
C VAL A 21 41.03 -30.06 -24.64
N ALA A 22 42.04 -29.23 -24.87
CA ALA A 22 42.13 -27.89 -24.25
C ALA A 22 40.94 -27.00 -24.64
N MET A 23 40.52 -27.02 -25.92
CA MET A 23 39.36 -26.26 -26.38
C MET A 23 38.06 -26.74 -25.75
N ILE A 24 37.84 -28.07 -25.66
CA ILE A 24 36.65 -28.65 -25.03
C ILE A 24 36.60 -28.31 -23.54
N LEU A 25 37.72 -28.45 -22.84
CA LEU A 25 37.80 -28.10 -21.41
C LEU A 25 37.55 -26.61 -21.19
N THR A 26 38.13 -25.74 -22.03
CA THR A 26 37.89 -24.29 -21.95
C THR A 26 36.42 -23.95 -22.19
N ALA A 27 35.77 -24.59 -23.18
CA ALA A 27 34.35 -24.39 -23.46
C ALA A 27 33.46 -24.80 -22.29
N ILE A 28 33.76 -25.93 -21.63
CA ILE A 28 33.03 -26.38 -20.42
C ILE A 28 33.18 -25.37 -19.28
N VAL A 29 34.42 -24.90 -19.03
CA VAL A 29 34.69 -23.90 -17.98
C VAL A 29 33.97 -22.59 -18.27
N LEU A 30 33.99 -22.12 -19.53
CA LEU A 30 33.32 -20.88 -19.93
C LEU A 30 31.79 -21.02 -19.78
N ALA A 31 31.22 -22.16 -20.16
CA ALA A 31 29.80 -22.44 -19.98
C ALA A 31 29.39 -22.45 -18.50
N ALA A 32 30.20 -23.06 -17.63
CA ALA A 32 29.98 -23.05 -16.19
C ALA A 32 30.05 -21.63 -15.61
N ALA A 33 31.07 -20.85 -16.01
CA ALA A 33 31.22 -19.45 -15.59
C ALA A 33 30.06 -18.57 -16.06
N ALA A 34 29.59 -18.74 -17.30
CA ALA A 34 28.43 -18.05 -17.83
C ALA A 34 27.15 -18.42 -17.06
N GLY A 35 26.93 -19.70 -16.77
CA GLY A 35 25.80 -20.16 -15.96
C GLY A 35 25.81 -19.59 -14.53
N PHE A 36 26.99 -19.52 -13.91
CA PHE A 36 27.16 -18.87 -12.61
C PHE A 36 26.85 -17.37 -12.67
N MET A 37 27.38 -16.66 -13.67
CA MET A 37 27.15 -15.23 -13.85
C MET A 37 25.65 -14.92 -14.03
N VAL A 38 24.95 -15.68 -14.87
CA VAL A 38 23.50 -15.53 -15.07
C VAL A 38 22.74 -15.78 -13.77
N SER A 39 23.13 -16.80 -13.01
CA SER A 39 22.50 -17.11 -11.72
C SER A 39 22.73 -16.00 -10.70
N ALA A 40 23.95 -15.45 -10.62
CA ALA A 40 24.29 -14.32 -9.76
C ALA A 40 23.51 -13.05 -10.14
N GLN A 41 23.36 -12.77 -11.43
CA GLN A 41 22.55 -11.66 -11.92
C GLN A 41 21.07 -11.82 -11.54
N LYS A 42 20.49 -13.00 -11.77
CA LYS A 42 19.10 -13.30 -11.37
C LYS A 42 18.89 -13.13 -9.86
N ALA A 43 19.83 -13.62 -9.04
CA ALA A 43 19.80 -13.45 -7.60
C ALA A 43 19.88 -11.98 -7.19
N SER A 44 20.74 -11.18 -7.83
CA SER A 44 20.85 -9.74 -7.57
C SER A 44 19.56 -8.99 -7.93
N VAL A 45 18.95 -9.30 -9.08
CA VAL A 45 17.67 -8.70 -9.50
C VAL A 45 16.56 -9.06 -8.51
N LEU A 46 16.47 -10.32 -8.11
CA LEU A 46 15.49 -10.77 -7.13
C LEU A 46 15.68 -10.08 -5.77
N SER A 47 16.91 -9.99 -5.28
CA SER A 47 17.22 -9.32 -4.02
C SER A 47 16.85 -7.84 -4.05
N ARG A 48 17.13 -7.15 -5.16
CA ARG A 48 16.71 -5.75 -5.38
C ARG A 48 15.19 -5.62 -5.39
N ALA A 49 14.48 -6.52 -6.08
CA ALA A 49 13.02 -6.51 -6.15
C ALA A 49 12.39 -6.70 -4.77
N VAL A 50 12.84 -7.69 -3.99
CA VAL A 50 12.35 -7.92 -2.63
C VAL A 50 12.57 -6.68 -1.76
N ASN A 51 13.79 -6.12 -1.73
CA ASN A 51 14.08 -4.95 -0.92
C ASN A 51 13.25 -3.72 -1.32
N SER A 52 13.05 -3.48 -2.63
CA SER A 52 12.20 -2.39 -3.11
C SER A 52 10.74 -2.60 -2.70
N ASN A 53 10.19 -3.79 -2.95
CA ASN A 53 8.80 -4.12 -2.65
C ASN A 53 8.52 -4.09 -1.15
N SER A 54 9.47 -4.55 -0.31
CA SER A 54 9.36 -4.45 1.15
C SER A 54 9.29 -3.01 1.63
N ARG A 55 10.15 -2.11 1.09
CA ARG A 55 10.14 -0.69 1.46
C ARG A 55 8.83 -0.01 1.04
N GLU A 56 8.36 -0.30 -0.16
CA GLU A 56 7.09 0.20 -0.68
C GLU A 56 5.91 -0.27 0.18
N ALA A 57 5.88 -1.57 0.53
CA ALA A 57 4.87 -2.12 1.42
C ALA A 57 4.90 -1.47 2.82
N SER A 58 6.08 -1.35 3.44
CA SER A 58 6.22 -0.71 4.76
C SER A 58 5.75 0.74 4.74
N ASN A 59 6.22 1.54 3.77
CA ASN A 59 5.81 2.94 3.65
C ASN A 59 4.29 3.08 3.46
N ALA A 60 3.67 2.19 2.68
CA ALA A 60 2.24 2.19 2.48
C ALA A 60 1.48 1.83 3.76
N MET A 61 1.93 0.80 4.48
CA MET A 61 1.32 0.34 5.73
C MET A 61 1.47 1.35 6.86
N ASP A 62 2.61 2.06 6.93
CA ASP A 62 2.85 3.11 7.92
C ASP A 62 1.92 4.30 7.69
N GLU A 63 1.76 4.75 6.45
CA GLU A 63 0.85 5.85 6.12
C GLU A 63 -0.62 5.47 6.33
N MET A 64 -1.05 4.29 5.87
CA MET A 64 -2.41 3.79 6.18
C MET A 64 -2.61 3.68 7.69
N GLY A 65 -1.63 3.14 8.41
CA GLY A 65 -1.64 3.01 9.87
C GLY A 65 -1.73 4.34 10.60
N ARG A 66 -1.10 5.39 10.06
CA ARG A 66 -1.14 6.75 10.60
C ARG A 66 -2.51 7.39 10.36
N MET A 67 -3.04 7.30 9.14
CA MET A 67 -4.32 7.93 8.79
C MET A 67 -5.50 7.21 9.45
N LEU A 68 -5.56 5.88 9.41
CA LEU A 68 -6.65 5.11 10.04
C LEU A 68 -6.69 5.30 11.57
N ARG A 69 -5.52 5.41 12.23
CA ARG A 69 -5.49 5.72 13.67
C ARG A 69 -6.01 7.11 14.01
N ALA A 70 -6.00 8.02 13.05
CA ALA A 70 -6.58 9.35 13.17
C ALA A 70 -8.06 9.42 12.73
N ALA A 71 -8.67 8.28 12.40
CA ALA A 71 -10.04 8.25 11.97
C ALA A 71 -10.97 8.68 13.11
N THR A 72 -11.89 9.61 12.85
CA THR A 72 -12.76 10.24 13.87
C THR A 72 -14.15 10.51 13.27
N ASN A 73 -15.19 10.54 14.11
CA ASN A 73 -16.53 10.98 13.66
C ASN A 73 -16.54 12.47 13.32
N ASN A 74 -17.33 12.88 12.33
CA ASN A 74 -17.46 14.29 11.97
C ASN A 74 -18.68 14.91 12.69
N PRO A 75 -18.53 15.96 13.52
CA PRO A 75 -19.68 16.63 14.14
C PRO A 75 -20.54 17.33 13.08
N LEU A 76 -21.86 17.26 13.26
CA LEU A 76 -22.83 17.91 12.40
C LEU A 76 -23.52 19.06 13.13
N SER A 77 -23.91 20.09 12.37
CA SER A 77 -24.88 21.07 12.87
C SER A 77 -26.25 20.41 13.04
N SER A 78 -27.07 20.92 13.97
CA SER A 78 -28.44 20.42 14.20
C SER A 78 -29.31 20.46 12.94
N SER A 79 -29.07 21.41 12.03
CA SER A 79 -29.74 21.49 10.72
C SER A 79 -29.23 20.45 9.72
N ALA A 80 -27.96 20.06 9.77
CA ALA A 80 -27.39 19.01 8.90
C ALA A 80 -27.72 17.60 9.40
N ALA A 81 -27.85 17.41 10.72
CA ALA A 81 -28.32 16.18 11.35
C ALA A 81 -29.71 15.75 10.86
N GLY A 82 -30.61 16.71 10.61
CA GLY A 82 -31.94 16.44 10.06
C GLY A 82 -31.91 15.88 8.62
N ALA A 83 -30.86 16.16 7.85
CA ALA A 83 -30.72 15.73 6.45
C ALA A 83 -30.17 14.30 6.30
N THR A 84 -29.52 13.75 7.33
CA THR A 84 -29.07 12.33 7.36
C THR A 84 -30.19 11.37 7.79
N GLY A 85 -31.44 11.83 7.84
CA GLY A 85 -32.62 10.99 8.13
C GLY A 85 -32.82 10.67 9.61
N SER A 86 -32.02 11.24 10.51
CA SER A 86 -32.17 11.07 11.95
C SER A 86 -31.97 12.42 12.65
N ALA A 87 -33.06 13.08 13.05
CA ALA A 87 -33.06 14.39 13.71
C ALA A 87 -32.27 14.45 15.05
N ALA A 88 -31.70 13.32 15.48
CA ALA A 88 -30.86 13.17 16.67
C ALA A 88 -29.38 12.89 16.37
N ALA A 89 -28.96 12.82 15.10
CA ALA A 89 -27.57 12.50 14.74
C ALA A 89 -26.64 13.70 14.93
N THR A 90 -26.07 13.87 16.13
CA THR A 90 -25.07 14.91 16.43
C THR A 90 -23.76 14.74 15.63
N TYR A 91 -23.55 13.57 15.03
CA TYR A 91 -22.34 13.22 14.28
C TYR A 91 -22.65 12.40 13.03
N GLN A 92 -21.81 12.57 12.02
CA GLN A 92 -21.67 11.69 10.87
C GLN A 92 -20.64 10.60 11.21
N VAL A 93 -20.97 9.34 10.88
CA VAL A 93 -20.14 8.16 11.15
C VAL A 93 -18.73 8.34 10.58
N GLY A 94 -17.69 7.97 11.32
CA GLY A 94 -16.30 8.20 10.90
C GLY A 94 -15.92 7.50 9.60
N VAL A 95 -16.42 6.28 9.37
CA VAL A 95 -16.26 5.55 8.10
C VAL A 95 -17.43 5.87 7.18
N GLN A 96 -17.12 6.38 5.99
CA GLN A 96 -18.10 6.81 4.98
C GLN A 96 -18.30 5.81 3.85
N TYR A 97 -17.30 4.97 3.59
CA TYR A 97 -17.39 3.92 2.58
C TYR A 97 -16.43 2.79 2.93
N ALA A 98 -16.89 1.55 2.81
CA ALA A 98 -16.10 0.36 3.12
C ALA A 98 -16.43 -0.75 2.13
N SER A 99 -15.42 -1.16 1.36
CA SER A 99 -15.45 -2.28 0.42
C SER A 99 -14.13 -3.06 0.53
N SER A 100 -14.04 -4.22 -0.12
CA SER A 100 -12.81 -5.02 -0.10
C SER A 100 -11.60 -4.31 -0.73
N THR A 101 -11.81 -3.32 -1.59
CA THR A 101 -10.74 -2.61 -2.33
C THR A 101 -10.68 -1.12 -2.03
N SER A 102 -11.56 -0.60 -1.19
CA SER A 102 -11.58 0.83 -0.85
C SER A 102 -12.16 1.08 0.53
N VAL A 103 -11.51 1.97 1.28
CA VAL A 103 -12.00 2.53 2.55
C VAL A 103 -11.97 4.05 2.48
N ARG A 104 -13.04 4.70 2.94
CA ARG A 104 -13.15 6.16 3.04
C ARG A 104 -13.60 6.56 4.44
N PHE A 105 -12.90 7.51 5.06
CA PHE A 105 -13.13 7.91 6.44
C PHE A 105 -12.64 9.34 6.70
N PHE A 106 -13.16 9.97 7.75
CA PHE A 106 -12.67 11.28 8.19
C PHE A 106 -11.45 11.14 9.09
N ALA A 107 -10.45 11.99 8.90
CA ALA A 107 -9.25 12.06 9.71
C ALA A 107 -8.95 13.50 10.14
N TYR A 108 -8.73 13.67 11.45
CA TYR A 108 -8.43 14.98 12.05
C TYR A 108 -6.92 15.06 12.32
N VAL A 109 -6.14 15.21 11.25
CA VAL A 109 -4.66 15.32 11.28
C VAL A 109 -4.17 16.41 10.35
N HIS A 110 -3.04 17.04 10.71
CA HIS A 110 -2.43 18.21 10.04
C HIS A 110 -3.32 19.45 10.04
N LEU A 111 -3.26 20.14 11.18
CA LEU A 111 -4.11 21.26 11.55
C LEU A 111 -3.60 22.55 10.89
N SER A 112 -4.27 23.00 9.83
CA SER A 112 -4.02 24.32 9.24
C SER A 112 -5.15 25.27 9.63
N TYR A 113 -4.80 26.46 10.10
CA TYR A 113 -5.75 27.52 10.37
C TYR A 113 -6.35 28.03 9.05
N VAL A 114 -7.68 28.17 9.01
CA VAL A 114 -8.40 28.75 7.87
C VAL A 114 -8.94 30.10 8.30
N ALA A 115 -8.57 31.17 7.57
CA ALA A 115 -9.06 32.50 7.86
C ALA A 115 -10.59 32.59 7.63
N GLY A 116 -11.32 33.17 8.58
CA GLY A 116 -12.77 33.36 8.50
C GLY A 116 -13.62 32.27 9.15
N THR A 117 -13.00 31.27 9.81
CA THR A 117 -13.70 30.30 10.66
C THR A 117 -13.36 30.52 12.13
N SER A 118 -14.27 30.15 13.04
CA SER A 118 -14.00 30.04 14.48
C SER A 118 -13.26 28.74 14.83
N LEU A 119 -12.99 27.90 13.83
CA LEU A 119 -12.45 26.56 13.96
C LEU A 119 -10.93 26.56 13.85
N PRO A 120 -10.21 26.04 14.86
CA PRO A 120 -8.76 25.98 14.84
C PRO A 120 -8.18 24.94 13.85
N GLU A 121 -9.01 24.02 13.33
CA GLU A 121 -8.55 22.78 12.71
C GLU A 121 -9.39 22.40 11.48
N GLN A 122 -8.78 22.36 10.29
CA GLN A 122 -9.41 21.84 9.07
C GLN A 122 -9.17 20.31 8.92
N PRO A 123 -10.20 19.46 9.08
CA PRO A 123 -10.10 18.03 8.89
C PRO A 123 -10.06 17.64 7.41
N VAL A 124 -9.70 16.39 7.15
CA VAL A 124 -9.70 15.80 5.81
C VAL A 124 -10.53 14.53 5.77
N GLU A 125 -11.22 14.29 4.66
CA GLU A 125 -11.72 12.97 4.30
C GLU A 125 -10.64 12.26 3.50
N VAL A 126 -10.34 11.02 3.86
CA VAL A 126 -9.27 10.22 3.29
C VAL A 126 -9.89 8.99 2.66
N GLN A 127 -9.43 8.67 1.46
CA GLN A 127 -9.79 7.44 0.77
C GLN A 127 -8.53 6.68 0.38
N PHE A 128 -8.47 5.41 0.75
CA PHE A 128 -7.54 4.46 0.16
C PHE A 128 -8.30 3.59 -0.82
N THR A 129 -7.81 3.48 -2.04
CA THR A 129 -8.43 2.66 -3.10
C THR A 129 -7.38 1.92 -3.89
N VAL A 130 -7.72 0.70 -4.33
CA VAL A 130 -6.98 -0.01 -5.37
C VAL A 130 -7.48 0.45 -6.74
N ASP A 131 -6.61 1.08 -7.52
CA ASP A 131 -6.96 1.50 -8.88
C ASP A 131 -7.04 0.32 -9.86
N SER A 132 -7.49 0.57 -11.08
CA SER A 132 -7.58 -0.45 -12.13
C SER A 132 -6.22 -1.00 -12.58
N ALA A 133 -5.12 -0.32 -12.26
CA ALA A 133 -3.76 -0.79 -12.47
C ALA A 133 -3.23 -1.61 -11.28
N GLY A 134 -4.04 -1.84 -10.24
CA GLY A 134 -3.69 -2.61 -9.05
C GLY A 134 -2.94 -1.80 -7.99
N ARG A 135 -2.74 -0.50 -8.20
CA ARG A 135 -1.98 0.38 -7.32
C ARG A 135 -2.84 0.84 -6.15
N LEU A 136 -2.21 0.96 -4.98
CA LEU A 136 -2.83 1.61 -3.84
C LEU A 136 -2.68 3.12 -3.99
N VAL A 137 -3.81 3.81 -4.02
CA VAL A 137 -3.89 5.26 -4.14
C VAL A 137 -4.55 5.83 -2.90
N GLU A 138 -3.94 6.88 -2.35
CA GLU A 138 -4.53 7.75 -1.35
C GLU A 138 -5.11 8.99 -2.03
N GLN A 139 -6.35 9.32 -1.70
CA GLN A 139 -7.00 10.57 -2.07
C GLN A 139 -7.49 11.28 -0.82
N LYS A 140 -7.41 12.61 -0.83
CA LYS A 140 -7.82 13.46 0.29
C LYS A 140 -8.74 14.56 -0.20
N TRP A 141 -9.74 14.90 0.59
CA TRP A 141 -10.60 16.06 0.43
C TRP A 141 -10.55 16.91 1.69
N ALA A 142 -10.18 18.18 1.54
CA ALA A 142 -10.23 19.13 2.64
C ALA A 142 -11.68 19.45 3.01
N GLY A 143 -11.97 19.51 4.31
CA GLY A 143 -13.29 19.92 4.79
C GLY A 143 -13.60 21.36 4.38
N VAL A 144 -14.84 21.61 4.00
CA VAL A 144 -15.34 22.97 3.70
C VAL A 144 -16.20 23.44 4.86
N ALA A 145 -15.90 24.62 5.40
CA ALA A 145 -16.65 25.16 6.52
C ALA A 145 -18.13 25.35 6.11
N ASP A 146 -19.03 25.00 7.02
CA ASP A 146 -20.45 25.25 6.85
C ASP A 146 -20.75 26.77 6.87
N SER A 147 -21.99 27.15 6.55
CA SER A 147 -22.41 28.56 6.55
C SER A 147 -22.25 29.28 7.88
N THR A 148 -22.19 28.54 9.00
CA THR A 148 -21.97 29.12 10.34
C THR A 148 -20.49 29.20 10.72
N GLY A 149 -19.61 28.57 9.95
CA GLY A 149 -18.18 28.50 10.21
C GLY A 149 -17.81 27.63 11.43
N ASN A 150 -18.74 26.81 11.94
CA ASN A 150 -18.58 26.00 13.15
C ASN A 150 -18.52 24.49 12.88
N TYR A 151 -18.83 24.05 11.66
CA TYR A 151 -18.77 22.64 11.27
C TYR A 151 -18.06 22.46 9.93
N TRP A 152 -17.55 21.25 9.69
CA TRP A 152 -16.93 20.88 8.43
C TRP A 152 -17.86 19.98 7.62
N THR A 153 -17.98 20.32 6.35
CA THR A 153 -18.76 19.57 5.37
C THR A 153 -17.83 18.89 4.37
N PHE A 154 -18.24 17.72 3.91
CA PHE A 154 -17.48 16.88 2.99
C PHE A 154 -18.40 16.39 1.87
N PRO A 155 -17.84 16.00 0.70
CA PRO A 155 -18.62 15.36 -0.35
C PRO A 155 -19.27 14.06 0.16
N ILE A 156 -20.52 13.80 -0.24
CA ILE A 156 -21.26 12.59 0.17
C ILE A 156 -21.49 11.71 -1.06
N SER A 157 -21.26 10.41 -0.92
CA SER A 157 -21.56 9.42 -1.96
C SER A 157 -21.68 8.03 -1.34
N ALA A 158 -22.67 7.25 -1.78
CA ALA A 158 -22.75 5.82 -1.46
C ALA A 158 -21.76 4.96 -2.29
N SER A 159 -21.05 5.57 -3.24
CA SER A 159 -20.07 4.91 -4.10
C SER A 159 -18.63 5.18 -3.66
N ALA A 160 -17.70 4.36 -4.14
CA ALA A 160 -16.28 4.61 -3.97
C ALA A 160 -15.86 5.97 -4.55
N SER A 161 -16.42 6.38 -5.69
CA SER A 161 -16.15 7.69 -6.26
C SER A 161 -16.97 8.81 -5.59
N LEU A 162 -16.29 9.92 -5.32
CA LEU A 162 -16.92 11.19 -4.95
C LEU A 162 -17.14 12.06 -6.20
N PRO A 163 -18.18 12.92 -6.21
CA PRO A 163 -18.46 13.81 -7.34
C PRO A 163 -17.45 14.95 -7.47
N THR A 164 -16.73 15.26 -6.39
CA THR A 164 -15.74 16.34 -6.33
C THR A 164 -14.33 15.78 -6.49
N ALA A 165 -13.47 16.49 -7.23
CA ALA A 165 -12.06 16.13 -7.33
C ALA A 165 -11.35 16.21 -5.96
N PRO A 166 -10.41 15.30 -5.66
CA PRO A 166 -9.64 15.35 -4.42
C PRO A 166 -8.73 16.57 -4.38
N SER A 167 -8.53 17.12 -3.19
CA SER A 167 -7.57 18.21 -2.94
C SER A 167 -6.12 17.71 -2.99
N ALA A 168 -5.88 16.42 -2.73
CA ALA A 168 -4.59 15.79 -2.93
C ALA A 168 -4.75 14.32 -3.35
N THR A 169 -3.85 13.84 -4.20
CA THR A 169 -3.77 12.42 -4.61
C THR A 169 -2.32 11.96 -4.52
N ARG A 170 -2.11 10.78 -3.94
CA ARG A 170 -0.79 10.16 -3.79
C ARG A 170 -0.87 8.68 -4.16
N THR A 171 -0.06 8.25 -5.11
CA THR A 171 0.15 6.81 -5.37
C THR A 171 1.10 6.26 -4.31
N MET A 172 0.62 5.31 -3.51
CA MET A 172 1.39 4.71 -2.41
C MET A 172 2.20 3.53 -2.88
N THR A 173 1.68 2.81 -3.87
CA THR A 173 2.37 1.68 -4.49
C THR A 173 2.30 1.79 -6.00
N THR A 174 3.42 1.55 -6.68
CA THR A 174 3.50 1.51 -8.14
C THR A 174 3.37 0.09 -8.67
N SER A 175 3.61 -0.90 -7.80
CA SER A 175 3.63 -2.33 -8.12
C SER A 175 2.75 -3.16 -7.16
N ALA A 176 1.73 -2.57 -6.52
CA ALA A 176 0.76 -3.42 -5.82
C ALA A 176 0.01 -4.25 -6.86
N VAL A 177 -0.17 -5.53 -6.56
CA VAL A 177 -0.84 -6.43 -7.48
C VAL A 177 -2.20 -6.77 -6.91
N ASN A 178 -3.24 -6.07 -7.37
CA ASN A 178 -4.67 -6.46 -7.40
C ASN A 178 -5.18 -7.38 -6.26
N GLN A 179 -4.64 -7.20 -5.05
CA GLN A 179 -4.90 -8.00 -3.85
C GLN A 179 -4.62 -7.15 -2.60
N VAL A 180 -4.77 -5.82 -2.70
CA VAL A 180 -5.02 -5.09 -1.46
C VAL A 180 -6.43 -5.43 -1.04
N THR A 181 -6.55 -6.11 0.09
CA THR A 181 -7.84 -6.49 0.64
C THR A 181 -8.01 -5.78 1.98
N PHE A 182 -9.07 -4.97 2.05
CA PHE A 182 -9.56 -4.40 3.30
C PHE A 182 -10.60 -5.35 3.89
N THR A 183 -10.41 -5.72 5.16
CA THR A 183 -11.38 -6.46 5.95
C THR A 183 -11.70 -5.65 7.19
N TYR A 184 -12.96 -5.39 7.41
CA TYR A 184 -13.44 -4.50 8.47
C TYR A 184 -13.84 -5.32 9.68
N LEU A 185 -13.48 -4.87 10.87
CA LEU A 185 -13.79 -5.55 12.12
C LEU A 185 -14.52 -4.61 13.08
N ASP A 186 -15.45 -5.18 13.84
CA ASP A 186 -16.15 -4.49 14.92
C ASP A 186 -15.33 -4.46 16.23
N ALA A 187 -15.88 -3.82 17.27
CA ALA A 187 -15.25 -3.74 18.60
C ALA A 187 -14.97 -5.11 19.26
N LEU A 188 -15.69 -6.16 18.86
CA LEU A 188 -15.53 -7.52 19.35
C LEU A 188 -14.56 -8.34 18.47
N GLY A 189 -14.06 -7.76 17.37
CA GLY A 189 -13.20 -8.42 16.40
C GLY A 189 -13.93 -9.25 15.35
N ASN A 190 -15.26 -9.18 15.27
CA ASN A 190 -16.03 -9.87 14.24
C ASN A 190 -15.91 -9.12 12.92
N THR A 191 -15.96 -9.87 11.81
CA THR A 191 -15.92 -9.26 10.47
C THR A 191 -17.23 -8.56 10.16
N VAL A 192 -17.14 -7.29 9.75
CA VAL A 192 -18.25 -6.51 9.23
C VAL A 192 -18.46 -6.87 7.75
N SER A 193 -19.70 -7.19 7.39
CA SER A 193 -20.03 -7.67 6.05
C SER A 193 -19.87 -6.57 4.99
N THR A 194 -19.25 -6.92 3.87
CA THR A 194 -19.17 -6.12 2.64
C THR A 194 -19.68 -6.93 1.43
N ALA A 195 -20.47 -7.98 1.67
CA ALA A 195 -20.84 -9.00 0.68
C ALA A 195 -21.61 -8.45 -0.53
N SER A 196 -22.30 -7.32 -0.39
CA SER A 196 -22.96 -6.57 -1.47
C SER A 196 -22.04 -5.59 -2.20
N GLY A 197 -20.72 -5.72 -2.06
CA GLY A 197 -19.71 -4.82 -2.63
C GLY A 197 -19.26 -3.73 -1.66
N ALA A 198 -20.21 -3.07 -0.99
CA ALA A 198 -19.95 -2.11 0.08
C ALA A 198 -20.73 -2.47 1.36
N ALA A 199 -20.21 -2.07 2.52
CA ALA A 199 -20.90 -2.18 3.79
C ALA A 199 -22.14 -1.27 3.82
N SER A 200 -23.17 -1.70 4.56
CA SER A 200 -24.36 -0.89 4.80
C SER A 200 -24.08 0.26 5.77
N ASP A 201 -24.89 1.32 5.76
CA ASP A 201 -24.73 2.46 6.69
C ASP A 201 -24.74 2.03 8.17
N ALA A 202 -25.58 1.05 8.51
CA ALA A 202 -25.63 0.48 9.86
C ALA A 202 -24.37 -0.32 10.23
N ASP A 203 -23.70 -0.90 9.25
CA ASP A 203 -22.47 -1.66 9.42
C ASP A 203 -21.24 -0.77 9.46
N LEU A 204 -21.23 0.34 8.69
CA LEU A 204 -20.17 1.35 8.74
C LEU A 204 -19.97 1.88 10.17
N ALA A 205 -21.06 2.09 10.91
CA ALA A 205 -21.04 2.56 12.29
C ALA A 205 -20.39 1.57 13.28
N LYS A 206 -20.31 0.29 12.92
CA LYS A 206 -19.74 -0.76 13.78
C LYS A 206 -18.23 -0.91 13.59
N ILE A 207 -17.66 -0.36 12.53
CA ILE A 207 -16.25 -0.57 12.17
C ILE A 207 -15.36 0.19 13.15
N THR A 208 -14.51 -0.55 13.88
CA THR A 208 -13.53 0.01 14.82
C THR A 208 -12.08 -0.33 14.42
N SER A 209 -11.89 -1.29 13.53
CA SER A 209 -10.57 -1.61 13.00
C SER A 209 -10.63 -2.12 11.57
N VAL A 210 -9.51 -1.95 10.86
CA VAL A 210 -9.34 -2.38 9.48
C VAL A 210 -8.13 -3.29 9.40
N ARG A 211 -8.35 -4.53 8.99
CA ARG A 211 -7.30 -5.44 8.57
C ARG A 211 -6.98 -5.17 7.10
N VAL A 212 -5.73 -4.83 6.84
CA VAL A 212 -5.21 -4.58 5.50
C VAL A 212 -4.24 -5.69 5.16
N THR A 213 -4.49 -6.38 4.06
CA THR A 213 -3.53 -7.29 3.43
C THR A 213 -3.06 -6.63 2.15
N LEU A 214 -1.76 -6.39 2.04
CA LEU A 214 -1.10 -5.72 0.91
C LEU A 214 -0.08 -6.65 0.27
N LEU A 215 -0.26 -6.94 -1.02
CA LEU A 215 0.71 -7.67 -1.84
C LEU A 215 1.40 -6.71 -2.82
N VAL A 216 2.72 -6.57 -2.72
CA VAL A 216 3.54 -5.74 -3.62
C VAL A 216 4.47 -6.62 -4.45
N GLY A 217 4.45 -6.47 -5.77
CA GLY A 217 5.29 -7.23 -6.69
C GLY A 217 4.88 -7.18 -8.17
N THR A 218 5.30 -8.16 -8.96
CA THR A 218 5.15 -8.13 -10.44
C THR A 218 4.06 -9.06 -10.98
N GLY A 219 3.21 -9.61 -10.11
CA GLY A 219 2.05 -10.43 -10.49
C GLY A 219 1.28 -10.94 -9.28
N SER A 220 0.09 -11.50 -9.50
CA SER A 220 -0.76 -12.00 -8.42
C SER A 220 -0.21 -13.30 -7.81
N GLY A 221 -0.51 -13.53 -6.54
CA GLY A 221 -0.11 -14.74 -5.81
C GLY A 221 1.34 -14.76 -5.33
N ALA A 222 1.79 -15.95 -4.91
CA ALA A 222 3.14 -16.17 -4.41
C ALA A 222 4.14 -16.30 -5.58
N ARG A 223 4.72 -15.17 -6.01
CA ARG A 223 5.81 -15.12 -7.00
C ARG A 223 7.12 -14.74 -6.33
N ALA A 224 8.24 -15.19 -6.89
CA ALA A 224 9.56 -14.77 -6.45
C ALA A 224 9.69 -13.24 -6.55
N GLY A 225 9.99 -12.59 -5.43
CA GLY A 225 10.09 -11.13 -5.35
C GLY A 225 8.85 -10.42 -4.83
N ASN A 226 7.71 -11.11 -4.74
CA ASN A 226 6.51 -10.54 -4.14
C ASN A 226 6.65 -10.48 -2.61
N VAL A 227 6.11 -9.43 -2.01
CA VAL A 227 6.08 -9.21 -0.57
C VAL A 227 4.62 -9.05 -0.15
N SER A 228 4.18 -9.88 0.78
CA SER A 228 2.84 -9.80 1.39
C SER A 228 2.97 -9.29 2.82
N VAL A 229 2.20 -8.26 3.15
CA VAL A 229 2.14 -7.68 4.50
C VAL A 229 0.69 -7.64 4.93
N THR A 230 0.40 -8.19 6.11
CA THR A 230 -0.92 -8.08 6.74
C THR A 230 -0.77 -7.35 8.06
N ASN A 231 -1.60 -6.33 8.27
CA ASN A 231 -1.70 -5.62 9.55
C ASN A 231 -3.16 -5.37 9.91
N THR A 232 -3.47 -5.41 11.20
CA THR A 232 -4.78 -4.98 11.71
C THR A 232 -4.58 -3.65 12.43
N ILE A 233 -5.23 -2.61 11.92
CA ILE A 233 -5.08 -1.24 12.38
C ILE A 233 -6.36 -0.84 13.10
N ALA A 234 -6.23 -0.54 14.40
CA ALA A 234 -7.33 -0.01 15.19
C ALA A 234 -7.57 1.48 14.87
N MET A 235 -8.83 1.89 14.95
CA MET A 235 -9.29 3.27 14.80
C MET A 235 -9.85 3.75 16.14
N PRO A 236 -9.00 4.12 17.10
CA PRO A 236 -9.39 4.24 18.51
C PRO A 236 -10.40 5.36 18.79
N ASN A 237 -10.51 6.36 17.91
CA ASN A 237 -11.51 7.42 18.07
C ASN A 237 -12.89 7.02 17.50
N LEU A 238 -13.02 5.80 16.95
CA LEU A 238 -14.26 5.21 16.46
C LEU A 238 -14.65 4.03 17.38
N GLY A 239 -15.84 4.07 17.98
CA GLY A 239 -16.35 2.98 18.84
C GLY A 239 -16.65 3.33 20.30
N GLY A 240 -16.68 4.63 20.66
CA GLY A 240 -17.03 5.12 21.99
C GLY A 240 -18.41 5.81 22.09
N ASN A 241 -19.40 5.38 21.32
CA ASN A 241 -20.77 5.94 21.37
C ASN A 241 -21.76 4.93 21.93
#